data_AF-A0A7Y0CSR9-F1
#
_entry.id   AF-A0A7Y0CSR9-F1
#
_cell.length_a   1.000
_cell.length_b   1.000
_cell.length_c   1.000
_cell.angle_alpha   90.00
_cell.angle_beta   90.00
_cell.angle_gamma   90.00
#
_symmetry.space_group_name_H-M   'P 1'
#
loop_
_entity.id
_entity.type
_entity.pdbx_description
1 polymer ?
#
loop_
_entity_poly.entity_id
_entity_poly.type
_entity_poly.pdbx_seq_one_letter_code
_entity_poly.pdbx_strand_id
1 'polypeptide(L)' 'MTQTLVAIGTRKGLWLARSNDRNTWSLDGPHFLMREVPSIGIDTRREQPRLLVGVRSEHWGPT' A
#
# COMPACT_ATOMS: atom_id res chain seq x y z
N MET A 1 -7.49 -19.05 -8.05
CA MET A 1 -6.44 -18.22 -8.66
C MET A 1 -5.78 -17.43 -7.55
N THR A 2 -4.45 -17.35 -7.53
CA THR A 2 -3.71 -16.58 -6.54
C THR A 2 -3.60 -15.14 -7.02
N GLN A 3 -4.22 -14.20 -6.32
CA GLN A 3 -4.09 -12.77 -6.62
C GLN A 3 -2.78 -12.23 -6.03
N THR A 4 -2.01 -11.51 -6.84
CA THR A 4 -0.80 -10.80 -6.42
C THR A 4 -1.14 -9.34 -6.11
N LEU A 5 -0.58 -8.82 -5.02
CA LEU A 5 -0.65 -7.42 -4.62
C LEU A 5 0.76 -6.83 -4.56
N VAL A 6 0.93 -5.62 -5.09
CA VAL A 6 2.11 -4.78 -4.88
C VAL A 6 1.64 -3.48 -4.23
N ALA A 7 2.21 -3.15 -3.08
CA ALA A 7 1.93 -1.90 -2.38
C ALA A 7 3.08 -0.91 -2.63
N ILE A 8 2.76 0.28 -3.13
CA ILE A 8 3.72 1.26 -3.63
C ILE A 8 3.63 2.52 -2.76
N GLY A 9 4.53 2.62 -1.78
CA GLY A 9 4.68 3.81 -0.94
C GLY A 9 5.47 4.88 -1.69
N THR A 10 4.95 6.10 -1.74
CA THR A 10 5.62 7.25 -2.36
C THR A 10 5.62 8.45 -1.41
N ARG A 11 6.31 9.54 -1.80
CA ARG A 11 6.18 10.85 -1.13
C ARG A 11 4.83 11.55 -1.40
N LYS A 12 3.96 10.94 -2.21
CA LYS A 12 2.72 11.53 -2.71
C LYS A 12 1.48 10.67 -2.41
N GLY A 13 1.64 9.60 -1.65
CA GLY A 13 0.58 8.68 -1.25
C GLY A 13 0.96 7.21 -1.49
N LEU A 14 0.00 6.33 -1.23
CA LEU A 14 0.07 4.89 -1.42
C LEU A 14 -0.74 4.49 -2.66
N TRP A 15 -0.14 3.73 -3.56
CA TRP A 15 -0.85 3.06 -4.64
C TRP A 15 -0.86 1.55 -4.41
N LEU A 16 -1.95 0.88 -4.77
CA LEU A 16 -2.10 -0.57 -4.70
C LEU A 16 -2.27 -1.12 -6.12
N ALA A 17 -1.33 -1.95 -6.55
CA ALA A 17 -1.41 -2.65 -7.83
C ALA A 17 -1.81 -4.11 -7.60
N ARG A 18 -2.84 -4.57 -8.31
CA ARG A 18 -3.38 -5.94 -8.22
C ARG A 18 -3.27 -6.65 -9.56
N SER A 19 -2.92 -7.94 -9.53
CA SER A 19 -2.81 -8.76 -10.74
C SER A 19 -3.13 -10.22 -10.45
N ASN A 20 -3.72 -10.91 -11.43
CA ASN A 20 -3.96 -12.35 -11.39
C ASN A 20 -2.92 -13.15 -12.18
N ASP A 21 -2.15 -12.50 -13.06
CA ASP A 21 -1.19 -13.12 -14.00
C ASP A 21 0.24 -12.55 -13.88
N ARG A 22 0.43 -11.53 -13.04
CA ARG A 22 1.65 -10.72 -12.87
C ARG A 22 2.12 -9.96 -14.11
N ASN A 23 1.32 -9.93 -15.17
CA ASN A 23 1.59 -9.21 -16.42
C ASN A 23 0.68 -8.00 -16.57
N THR A 24 -0.62 -8.18 -16.27
CA THR A 24 -1.64 -7.13 -16.34
C THR A 24 -1.96 -6.64 -14.93
N TRP A 25 -1.88 -5.32 -14.73
CA TRP A 25 -2.04 -4.71 -13.40
C TRP A 25 -3.16 -3.68 -13.40
N SER A 26 -4.03 -3.76 -12.40
CA SER A 26 -4.98 -2.69 -12.06
C SER A 26 -4.40 -1.88 -10.91
N LEU A 27 -4.36 -0.55 -11.04
CA LEU A 27 -3.89 0.37 -10.00
C LEU A 27 -5.08 1.04 -9.29
N ASP A 28 -4.94 1.18 -7.98
CA ASP A 28 -5.88 1.83 -7.08
C ASP A 28 -5.16 2.86 -6.19
N GLY A 29 -5.75 4.03 -5.97
CA GLY A 29 -5.16 5.16 -5.24
C GLY A 29 -4.96 6.45 -6.08
N PRO A 30 -4.14 7.41 -5.60
CA PRO A 30 -3.39 7.35 -4.35
C PRO A 30 -4.29 7.42 -3.10
N HIS A 31 -4.12 6.47 -2.20
CA HIS A 31 -4.53 6.58 -0.81
C HIS A 31 -3.59 7.56 -0.09
N PHE A 32 -4.08 8.32 0.88
CA PHE A 32 -3.28 9.35 1.59
C PHE A 32 -2.59 10.34 0.65
N LEU A 33 -3.36 10.92 -0.29
CA LEU A 33 -2.86 11.85 -1.29
C LEU A 33 -1.98 12.95 -0.67
N MET A 34 -0.81 13.18 -1.28
CA MET A 34 0.20 14.17 -0.86
C MET A 34 0.81 13.93 0.53
N ARG A 35 0.74 12.70 1.04
CA ARG A 35 1.47 12.26 2.24
C ARG A 35 2.57 11.27 1.88
N GLU A 36 3.69 11.31 2.59
CA GLU A 36 4.76 10.33 2.44
C GLU A 36 4.38 9.02 3.14
N VAL A 37 4.53 7.91 2.43
CA VAL A 37 4.30 6.54 2.93
C VAL A 37 5.65 5.80 2.93
N PRO A 38 6.43 5.89 4.02
CA PRO A 38 7.78 5.33 4.08
C PRO A 38 7.82 3.84 4.45
N SER A 39 6.73 3.28 4.99
CA SER A 39 6.70 1.89 5.44
C SER A 39 5.33 1.26 5.24
N ILE A 40 5.34 -0.01 4.85
CA ILE A 40 4.15 -0.82 4.62
C ILE A 40 4.41 -2.22 5.17
N GLY A 41 3.49 -2.75 5.96
CA GLY A 41 3.47 -4.13 6.44
C GLY A 41 2.29 -4.90 5.85
N ILE A 42 2.53 -6.14 5.42
CA ILE A 42 1.49 -7.06 4.98
C ILE A 42 1.34 -8.15 6.04
N ASP A 43 0.25 -8.11 6.81
CA ASP A 43 -0.06 -9.12 7.83
C ASP A 43 -0.87 -10.26 7.19
N THR A 44 -0.19 -11.37 6.92
CA THR A 44 -0.75 -12.58 6.28
C THR A 44 -1.23 -13.64 7.29
N ARG A 45 -1.22 -13.36 8.59
CA ARG A 45 -1.59 -14.33 9.64
C ARG A 45 -3.09 -14.66 9.67
N ARG A 46 -3.94 -13.92 8.94
CA ARG A 46 -5.40 -14.09 8.86
C ARG A 46 -5.83 -14.53 7.48
N GLU A 47 -7.00 -15.15 7.38
CA GLU A 47 -7.62 -15.53 6.08
C GLU A 47 -7.78 -14.33 5.14
N GLN A 48 -8.08 -13.15 5.69
CA GLN A 48 -8.07 -11.87 4.98
C GLN A 48 -6.84 -11.08 5.41
N PRO A 49 -5.79 -10.99 4.56
CA PRO A 49 -4.59 -10.23 4.87
C PRO A 49 -4.91 -8.76 5.16
N ARG A 50 -4.17 -8.16 6.10
CA ARG A 50 -4.30 -6.73 6.41
C ARG A 50 -3.07 -5.96 5.95
N LEU A 51 -3.29 -4.75 5.45
CA LEU A 51 -2.24 -3.79 5.19
C LEU A 51 -2.12 -2.84 6.37
N LEU A 52 -0.90 -2.69 6.88
CA LEU A 52 -0.54 -1.71 7.88
C LEU A 52 0.35 -0.68 7.19
N VAL A 53 0.03 0.61 7.34
CA VAL A 53 0.67 1.68 6.58
C VAL A 53 1.12 2.75 7.56
N GLY A 54 2.42 3.00 7.63
CA GLY A 54 2.95 4.16 8.33
C GLY A 54 2.89 5.37 7.41
N VAL A 55 2.35 6.49 7.89
CA VAL A 55 2.19 7.73 7.13
C VAL A 55 2.92 8.85 7.85
N ARG A 56 3.79 9.56 7.15
CA ARG A 56 4.52 10.67 7.75
C ARG A 56 3.62 11.91 7.80
N SER A 57 3.52 12.48 8.99
CA SER A 57 2.97 13.82 9.21
C SER A 57 4.10 14.77 9.62
N GLU A 58 4.31 15.84 8.85
CA GLU A 58 5.26 16.89 9.22
C GLU A 58 4.91 17.58 10.56
N HIS A 59 3.63 17.54 10.96
CA HIS A 59 3.18 18.16 12.21
C HIS A 59 3.31 17.24 13.43
N TRP A 60 3.31 15.92 13.25
CA TRP A 60 3.13 14.95 14.34
C TRP A 60 4.18 13.83 14.37
N GLY A 61 5.17 13.85 13.47
CA GLY A 61 6.17 12.78 13.37
C GLY A 61 5.62 11.51 12.71
N PRO A 62 6.31 10.36 12.82
CA PRO A 62 5.84 9.09 12.26
C PRO A 62 4.52 8.68 12.93
N THR A 63 3.44 8.51 12.16
CA THR A 63 2.14 8.02 12.64
C THR A 63 1.77 6.72 11.94
#